data_AF-A0A849YVX0-F1
#
_entry.id   AF-A0A849YVX0-F1
#
_cell.length_a   1.000
_cell.length_b   1.000
_cell.length_c   1.000
_cell.angle_alpha   90.00
_cell.angle_beta   90.00
_cell.angle_gamma   90.00
#
_symmetry.space_group_name_H-M   'P 1'
#
loop_
_entity.id
_entity.type
_entity.pdbx_description
1 polymer ?
#
loop_
_entity_poly.entity_id
_entity_poly.type
_entity_poly.pdbx_seq_one_letter_code
_entity_poly.pdbx_strand_id
1 'polypeptide(L)'
;MKPIVTIDGDVTADFTLSCDRTYKITGEVFVQPPAVLTIQPGTTVFGDKVTGAALVIRPGAKIHAQGEPDNPIVFTSEGGQFADPGDWGGLVILGDAPINSLDSMGNEVQTKVEGIVNEANAYYGGQNADDNSGILSYVRVEYGGKAIAPNNELNGITFGGVGRGTKVDHVMVRQTTDDCFEFFGGTVDASHLICQAPGDDGFDWDLGYVGRLQFLVLQQDVSYPTPGDMNGFEGDNDAASSANVPISEPTIYNATLCGQDYSMPQQYGALLRHGTRAHILNTVISGFEAAVDIRDGDGTGAGFEIRGSVFFDNTQVAYPEDQASPYGDDDSGFNEAAWLSNPANANSVADVGITGCDDMNSLSLVPSAQPGNAVAPPADGFFDPTAIYAGAFRDADDTWAMGSWVVWAPN
;
A
#
# COMPACT_ATOMS: atom_id res chain seq x y z
N MET A 1 -10.87 -3.42 -31.87
CA MET A 1 -9.64 -3.02 -31.17
C MET A 1 -9.58 -1.51 -31.18
N LYS A 2 -9.39 -0.87 -30.02
CA LYS A 2 -9.21 0.58 -29.93
C LYS A 2 -7.87 0.97 -30.57
N PRO A 3 -7.73 2.13 -31.24
CA PRO A 3 -6.44 2.60 -31.72
C PRO A 3 -5.49 2.85 -30.55
N ILE A 4 -4.21 2.52 -30.73
CA ILE A 4 -3.15 2.76 -29.75
C ILE A 4 -2.55 4.15 -29.98
N VAL A 5 -2.39 4.93 -28.91
CA VAL A 5 -1.67 6.21 -28.90
C VAL A 5 -0.47 6.08 -27.98
N THR A 6 0.73 6.31 -28.51
CA THR A 6 1.95 6.37 -27.69
C THR A 6 2.06 7.72 -27.00
N ILE A 7 2.43 7.69 -25.73
CA ILE A 7 2.82 8.84 -24.91
C ILE A 7 4.29 8.63 -24.55
N ASP A 8 5.14 9.52 -25.03
CA ASP A 8 6.57 9.54 -24.78
C ASP A 8 7.01 10.91 -24.23
N GLY A 9 7.85 10.89 -23.18
CA GLY A 9 8.35 12.11 -22.55
C GLY A 9 7.31 12.89 -21.74
N ASP A 10 7.53 14.19 -21.60
CA ASP A 10 6.81 15.03 -20.64
C ASP A 10 5.42 15.47 -21.11
N VAL A 11 4.42 15.33 -20.23
CA VAL A 11 3.11 15.98 -20.35
C VAL A 11 3.21 17.37 -19.73
N THR A 12 3.35 18.40 -20.57
CA THR A 12 3.61 19.79 -20.16
C THR A 12 2.39 20.72 -20.16
N ALA A 13 1.24 20.20 -20.58
CA ALA A 13 -0.04 20.89 -20.58
C ALA A 13 -1.16 19.89 -20.31
N ASP A 14 -2.33 20.37 -19.91
CA ASP A 14 -3.49 19.53 -19.64
C ASP A 14 -3.75 18.56 -20.80
N PHE A 15 -3.85 17.29 -20.47
CA PHE A 15 -3.99 16.22 -21.44
C PHE A 15 -5.07 15.23 -21.00
N THR A 16 -5.93 14.83 -21.93
CA THR A 16 -7.04 13.91 -21.64
C THR A 16 -6.86 12.60 -22.39
N LEU A 17 -6.81 11.51 -21.64
CA LEU A 17 -6.86 10.16 -22.16
C LEU A 17 -8.32 9.71 -22.24
N SER A 18 -8.82 9.48 -23.45
CA SER A 18 -10.21 9.15 -23.71
C SER A 18 -10.43 7.66 -23.93
N CYS A 19 -11.60 7.17 -23.54
CA CYS A 19 -11.88 5.73 -23.51
C CYS A 19 -12.08 5.09 -24.90
N ASP A 20 -12.11 5.88 -25.99
CA ASP A 20 -12.14 5.39 -27.37
C ASP A 20 -10.76 4.90 -27.86
N ARG A 21 -9.70 5.11 -27.07
CA ARG A 21 -8.32 4.71 -27.38
C ARG A 21 -7.74 3.82 -26.29
N THR A 22 -6.60 3.19 -26.62
CA THR A 22 -5.70 2.60 -25.63
C THR A 22 -4.39 3.40 -25.68
N TYR A 23 -3.76 3.63 -24.54
CA TYR A 23 -2.54 4.42 -24.46
C TYR A 23 -1.35 3.56 -24.11
N LYS A 24 -0.22 3.78 -24.80
CA LYS A 24 1.06 3.13 -24.51
C LYS A 24 2.00 4.18 -23.93
N ILE A 25 2.52 3.98 -22.73
CA ILE A 25 3.57 4.82 -22.15
C ILE A 25 4.93 4.18 -22.47
N THR A 26 5.87 4.99 -22.96
CA THR A 26 7.25 4.55 -23.24
C THR A 26 8.27 5.40 -22.49
N GLY A 27 9.20 4.74 -21.81
CA GLY A 27 10.14 5.40 -20.88
C GLY A 27 9.43 6.00 -19.68
N GLU A 28 10.14 6.87 -18.96
CA GLU A 28 9.55 7.65 -17.88
C GLU A 28 8.76 8.82 -18.48
N VAL A 29 7.46 8.85 -18.24
CA VAL A 29 6.57 9.94 -18.63
C VAL A 29 6.26 10.77 -17.40
N PHE A 30 6.66 12.04 -17.44
CA PHE A 30 6.45 12.99 -16.35
C PHE A 30 5.31 13.93 -16.67
N VAL A 31 4.30 13.99 -15.80
CA VAL A 31 3.31 15.08 -15.82
C VAL A 31 3.92 16.27 -15.10
N GLN A 32 4.25 17.32 -15.86
CA GLN A 32 4.96 18.48 -15.37
C GLN A 32 4.00 19.49 -14.73
N PRO A 33 4.37 20.17 -13.63
CA PRO A 33 3.52 21.21 -13.06
C PRO A 33 3.36 22.39 -14.02
N PRO A 34 2.16 23.02 -14.12
CA PRO A 34 0.94 22.73 -13.36
C PRO A 34 -0.06 21.84 -14.13
N ALA A 35 0.41 21.00 -15.06
CA ALA A 35 -0.46 20.24 -15.96
C ALA A 35 -1.34 19.22 -15.22
N VAL A 36 -2.52 18.99 -15.76
CA VAL A 36 -3.45 17.96 -15.30
C VAL A 36 -3.58 16.85 -16.35
N LEU A 37 -3.21 15.63 -15.98
CA LEU A 37 -3.51 14.43 -16.75
C LEU A 37 -4.89 13.90 -16.33
N THR A 38 -5.87 14.04 -17.21
CA THR A 38 -7.23 13.51 -17.01
C THR A 38 -7.38 12.19 -17.74
N ILE A 39 -7.92 11.16 -17.09
CA ILE A 39 -8.13 9.84 -17.69
C ILE A 39 -9.61 9.48 -17.53
N GLN A 40 -10.29 9.23 -18.65
CA GLN A 40 -11.72 8.90 -18.64
C GLN A 40 -11.97 7.46 -18.17
N PRO A 41 -13.12 7.17 -17.54
CA PRO A 41 -13.55 5.80 -17.21
C PRO A 41 -13.44 4.84 -18.41
N GLY A 42 -13.04 3.59 -18.16
CA GLY A 42 -12.88 2.55 -19.18
C GLY A 42 -11.66 2.74 -20.10
N THR A 43 -10.73 3.61 -19.72
CA THR A 43 -9.45 3.80 -20.43
C THR A 43 -8.42 2.79 -19.93
N THR A 44 -7.70 2.19 -20.87
CA THR A 44 -6.55 1.33 -20.58
C THR A 44 -5.27 2.05 -21.00
N VAL A 45 -4.30 2.08 -20.09
CA VAL A 45 -2.96 2.60 -20.28
C VAL A 45 -2.01 1.43 -20.03
N PHE A 46 -1.06 1.18 -20.92
CA PHE A 46 -0.08 0.14 -20.70
C PHE A 46 1.35 0.64 -20.78
N GLY A 47 2.20 0.15 -19.88
CA GLY A 47 3.63 0.43 -19.83
C GLY A 47 4.41 -0.45 -20.81
N ASP A 48 5.33 0.17 -21.53
CA ASP A 48 6.26 -0.53 -22.42
C ASP A 48 7.31 -1.32 -21.65
N LYS A 49 7.31 -2.65 -21.83
CA LYS A 49 8.24 -3.58 -21.16
C LYS A 49 9.70 -3.32 -21.50
N VAL A 50 9.97 -2.89 -22.73
CA VAL A 50 11.35 -2.72 -23.24
C VAL A 50 12.04 -1.55 -22.54
N THR A 51 11.32 -0.46 -22.32
CA THR A 51 11.83 0.73 -21.63
C THR A 51 11.66 0.68 -20.13
N GLY A 52 10.87 -0.25 -19.59
CA GLY A 52 10.51 -0.27 -18.17
C GLY A 52 9.71 0.97 -17.79
N ALA A 53 8.73 1.34 -18.63
CA ALA A 53 8.06 2.63 -18.55
C ALA A 53 7.45 2.91 -17.17
N ALA A 54 7.43 4.18 -16.75
CA ALA A 54 6.78 4.62 -15.51
C ALA A 54 5.96 5.89 -15.78
N LEU A 55 4.84 6.06 -15.07
CA LEU A 55 4.07 7.30 -15.09
C LEU A 55 4.31 8.07 -13.80
N VAL A 56 4.88 9.27 -13.89
CA VAL A 56 5.27 10.08 -12.74
C VAL A 56 4.48 11.38 -12.73
N ILE A 57 3.69 11.60 -11.69
CA ILE A 57 3.00 12.87 -11.44
C ILE A 57 3.89 13.70 -10.51
N ARG A 58 4.42 14.82 -10.99
CA ARG A 58 5.34 15.65 -10.22
C ARG A 58 4.63 16.59 -9.25
N PRO A 59 5.31 17.11 -8.20
CA PRO A 59 4.71 18.07 -7.28
C PRO A 59 4.15 19.29 -8.03
N GLY A 60 2.90 19.65 -7.73
CA GLY A 60 2.16 20.72 -8.39
C GLY A 60 1.47 20.34 -9.72
N ALA A 61 1.74 19.16 -10.29
CA ALA A 61 0.93 18.55 -11.34
C ALA A 61 -0.19 17.70 -10.74
N LYS A 62 -1.14 17.25 -11.56
CA LYS A 62 -2.26 16.42 -11.08
C LYS A 62 -2.60 15.27 -12.01
N ILE A 63 -3.09 14.19 -11.41
CA ILE A 63 -3.79 13.11 -12.10
C ILE A 63 -5.26 13.09 -11.70
N HIS A 64 -6.16 13.10 -12.67
CA HIS A 64 -7.59 12.88 -12.47
C HIS A 64 -7.97 11.55 -13.15
N ALA A 65 -7.79 10.45 -12.42
CA ALA A 65 -8.18 9.11 -12.83
C ALA A 65 -9.38 8.65 -11.98
N GLN A 66 -10.58 9.02 -12.43
CA GLN A 66 -11.83 8.66 -11.79
C GLN A 66 -12.60 7.71 -12.72
N GLY A 67 -12.41 6.41 -12.53
CA GLY A 67 -13.17 5.35 -13.17
C GLY A 67 -14.54 5.15 -12.52
N GLU A 68 -15.17 4.03 -12.88
CA GLU A 68 -16.44 3.56 -12.30
C GLU A 68 -16.33 2.07 -11.94
N PRO A 69 -17.18 1.54 -11.04
CA PRO A 69 -17.15 0.13 -10.64
C PRO A 69 -17.11 -0.87 -11.82
N ASP A 70 -17.83 -0.56 -12.91
CA ASP A 70 -17.91 -1.39 -14.10
C ASP A 70 -17.12 -0.84 -15.30
N ASN A 71 -16.53 0.35 -15.18
CA ASN A 71 -15.69 0.97 -16.21
C ASN A 71 -14.41 1.53 -15.56
N PRO A 72 -13.55 0.66 -14.99
CA PRO A 72 -12.35 1.12 -14.31
C PRO A 72 -11.35 1.77 -15.28
N ILE A 73 -10.42 2.52 -14.72
CA ILE A 73 -9.18 2.89 -15.40
C ILE A 73 -8.16 1.81 -15.08
N VAL A 74 -7.52 1.25 -16.11
CA VAL A 74 -6.56 0.15 -15.95
C VAL A 74 -5.19 0.59 -16.44
N PHE A 75 -4.20 0.56 -15.55
CA PHE A 75 -2.79 0.65 -15.85
C PHE A 75 -2.19 -0.77 -15.80
N THR A 76 -1.54 -1.20 -16.88
CA THR A 76 -1.07 -2.61 -16.99
C THR A 76 0.17 -2.73 -17.88
N SER A 77 0.67 -3.94 -18.10
CA SER A 77 1.81 -4.22 -18.99
C SER A 77 1.38 -4.35 -20.47
N GLU A 78 2.26 -3.98 -21.40
CA GLU A 78 2.06 -4.30 -22.82
C GLU A 78 2.05 -5.80 -23.14
N GLY A 79 2.58 -6.64 -22.23
CA GLY A 79 2.63 -8.10 -22.37
C GLY A 79 1.24 -8.74 -22.46
N GLY A 80 0.20 -8.05 -22.00
CA GLY A 80 -1.17 -8.54 -22.02
C GLY A 80 -1.30 -9.85 -21.25
N GLN A 81 -1.74 -10.92 -21.92
CA GLN A 81 -1.85 -12.25 -21.30
C GLN A 81 -0.50 -12.90 -20.95
N PHE A 82 0.62 -12.32 -21.38
CA PHE A 82 1.98 -12.75 -21.04
C PHE A 82 2.70 -11.69 -20.20
N ALA A 83 1.93 -10.87 -19.48
CA ALA A 83 2.47 -9.87 -18.58
C ALA A 83 3.09 -10.54 -17.36
N ASP A 84 4.27 -10.05 -16.99
CA ASP A 84 4.98 -10.47 -15.78
C ASP A 84 5.09 -9.27 -14.82
N PRO A 85 5.07 -9.49 -13.49
CA PRO A 85 5.50 -8.50 -12.51
C PRO A 85 6.82 -7.82 -12.91
N GLY A 86 6.91 -6.51 -12.69
CA GLY A 86 8.11 -5.74 -13.04
C GLY A 86 8.28 -5.50 -14.55
N ASP A 87 7.24 -5.73 -15.36
CA ASP A 87 7.25 -5.37 -16.77
C ASP A 87 7.37 -3.85 -16.95
N TRP A 88 6.79 -3.06 -16.04
CA TRP A 88 6.86 -1.61 -16.05
C TRP A 88 6.98 -1.06 -14.62
N GLY A 89 7.31 0.22 -14.49
CA GLY A 89 7.63 0.87 -13.21
C GLY A 89 6.43 1.31 -12.38
N GLY A 90 5.19 1.06 -12.81
CA GLY A 90 4.02 1.48 -12.04
C GLY A 90 3.73 2.98 -12.07
N LEU A 91 2.92 3.42 -11.11
CA LEU A 91 2.44 4.80 -10.98
C LEU A 91 3.13 5.48 -9.80
N VAL A 92 3.81 6.60 -10.06
CA VAL A 92 4.46 7.40 -9.01
C VAL A 92 3.76 8.74 -8.89
N ILE A 93 3.30 9.09 -7.69
CA ILE A 93 2.66 10.37 -7.38
C ILE A 93 3.51 11.09 -6.35
N LEU A 94 4.05 12.24 -6.74
CA LEU A 94 4.92 13.05 -5.92
C LEU A 94 4.19 14.34 -5.53
N GLY A 95 4.12 14.61 -4.22
CA GLY A 95 3.43 15.75 -3.64
C GLY A 95 4.35 16.72 -2.88
N ASP A 96 3.71 17.71 -2.27
CA ASP A 96 4.32 18.80 -1.50
C ASP A 96 4.00 18.72 0.00
N ALA A 97 3.51 17.56 0.49
CA ALA A 97 3.24 17.35 1.90
C ALA A 97 4.51 17.04 2.72
N PRO A 98 4.48 17.25 4.05
CA PRO A 98 5.64 17.01 4.91
C PRO A 98 6.19 15.58 4.86
N ILE A 99 7.50 15.50 4.94
CA ILE A 99 8.32 14.29 5.12
C ILE A 99 9.33 14.57 6.23
N ASN A 100 9.97 13.54 6.79
CA ASN A 100 10.88 13.69 7.93
C ASN A 100 12.38 13.83 7.55
N SER A 101 12.65 14.11 6.27
CA SER A 101 14.01 14.31 5.75
C SER A 101 14.57 15.70 6.12
N LEU A 102 15.76 15.72 6.75
CA LEU A 102 16.45 16.95 7.16
C LEU A 102 17.85 17.07 6.53
N ASP A 103 18.29 18.29 6.26
CA ASP A 103 19.69 18.57 5.91
C ASP A 103 20.63 18.47 7.14
N SER A 104 21.93 18.62 6.90
CA SER A 104 22.94 18.57 7.99
C SER A 104 22.84 19.71 9.02
N MET A 105 22.02 20.72 8.76
CA MET A 105 21.71 21.82 9.68
C MET A 105 20.37 21.62 10.40
N GLY A 106 19.65 20.53 10.10
CA GLY A 106 18.34 20.22 10.68
C GLY A 106 17.17 20.93 10.02
N ASN A 107 17.33 21.48 8.81
CA ASN A 107 16.20 22.07 8.06
C ASN A 107 15.51 20.99 7.22
N GLU A 108 14.18 21.07 7.13
CA GLU A 108 13.39 20.24 6.22
C GLU A 108 13.88 20.37 4.77
N VAL A 109 14.01 19.22 4.09
CA VAL A 109 14.40 19.16 2.68
C VAL A 109 13.57 18.14 1.94
N GLN A 110 13.43 18.37 0.62
CA GLN A 110 12.91 17.38 -0.30
C GLN A 110 13.87 16.20 -0.39
N THR A 111 13.31 15.01 -0.62
CA THR A 111 14.08 13.81 -0.96
C THR A 111 13.71 13.32 -2.35
N LYS A 112 14.49 12.37 -2.88
CA LYS A 112 14.22 11.74 -4.18
C LYS A 112 13.54 10.41 -3.93
N VAL A 113 12.49 10.12 -4.68
CA VAL A 113 12.00 8.75 -4.81
C VAL A 113 13.06 7.94 -5.57
N GLU A 114 13.22 6.69 -5.19
CA GLU A 114 14.04 5.75 -5.93
C GLU A 114 13.37 5.31 -7.25
N GLY A 115 14.07 4.50 -8.03
CA GLY A 115 13.58 3.94 -9.28
C GLY A 115 13.41 4.94 -10.44
N ILE A 116 13.54 6.25 -10.20
CA ILE A 116 13.49 7.28 -11.24
C ILE A 116 14.90 7.61 -11.75
N VAL A 117 15.17 7.26 -13.01
CA VAL A 117 16.44 7.49 -13.72
C VAL A 117 16.69 8.98 -13.93
N ASN A 118 15.67 9.76 -14.31
CA ASN A 118 15.80 11.21 -14.39
C ASN A 118 15.63 11.87 -13.01
N GLU A 119 16.68 11.80 -12.18
CA GLU A 119 16.68 12.25 -10.79
C GLU A 119 16.19 13.70 -10.58
N ALA A 120 16.34 14.58 -11.57
CA ALA A 120 15.85 15.96 -11.48
C ALA A 120 14.31 16.05 -11.36
N ASN A 121 13.62 14.98 -11.74
CA ASN A 121 12.17 14.85 -11.66
C ASN A 121 11.70 13.97 -10.50
N ALA A 122 12.60 13.43 -9.68
CA ALA A 122 12.30 12.49 -8.61
C ALA A 122 12.01 13.15 -7.25
N TYR A 123 12.18 14.46 -7.13
CA TYR A 123 12.05 15.16 -5.86
C TYR A 123 10.60 15.34 -5.41
N TYR A 124 10.36 15.09 -4.13
CA TYR A 124 9.07 15.26 -3.45
C TYR A 124 9.25 15.74 -2.01
N GLY A 125 8.12 16.04 -1.35
CA GLY A 125 8.08 16.55 0.00
C GLY A 125 8.03 18.08 0.04
N GLY A 126 7.51 18.62 1.13
CA GLY A 126 7.30 20.06 1.29
C GLY A 126 6.66 20.39 2.63
N GLN A 127 5.89 21.48 2.68
CA GLN A 127 5.27 21.95 3.93
C GLN A 127 3.74 21.93 3.87
N ASN A 128 3.16 21.54 2.74
CA ASN A 128 1.73 21.62 2.51
C ASN A 128 1.04 20.29 2.81
N ALA A 129 0.66 20.07 4.07
CA ALA A 129 -0.12 18.88 4.46
C ALA A 129 -1.45 18.75 3.69
N ASP A 130 -2.00 19.85 3.17
CA ASP A 130 -3.23 19.86 2.36
C ASP A 130 -2.94 19.82 0.84
N ASP A 131 -1.73 19.43 0.43
CA ASP A 131 -1.39 19.23 -0.98
C ASP A 131 -2.39 18.31 -1.69
N ASN A 132 -2.60 18.57 -2.98
CA ASN A 132 -3.59 17.88 -3.80
C ASN A 132 -3.01 17.53 -5.16
N SER A 133 -2.59 16.28 -5.28
CA SER A 133 -2.06 15.64 -6.49
C SER A 133 -3.18 15.07 -7.38
N GLY A 134 -4.44 15.19 -6.98
CA GLY A 134 -5.62 14.85 -7.78
C GLY A 134 -6.50 13.75 -7.18
N ILE A 135 -6.93 12.81 -8.04
CA ILE A 135 -7.92 11.78 -7.71
C ILE A 135 -7.52 10.46 -8.36
N LEU A 136 -7.49 9.39 -7.57
CA LEU A 136 -7.53 8.00 -8.00
C LEU A 136 -8.83 7.37 -7.46
N SER A 137 -9.71 6.92 -8.36
CA SER A 137 -10.87 6.13 -7.94
C SER A 137 -11.32 5.13 -8.99
N TYR A 138 -11.65 3.91 -8.56
CA TYR A 138 -11.90 2.76 -9.43
C TYR A 138 -10.76 2.58 -10.45
N VAL A 139 -9.54 2.55 -9.92
CA VAL A 139 -8.29 2.39 -10.66
C VAL A 139 -7.73 1.01 -10.37
N ARG A 140 -7.22 0.34 -11.39
CA ARG A 140 -6.45 -0.89 -11.24
C ARG A 140 -5.06 -0.72 -11.84
N VAL A 141 -4.03 -1.07 -11.08
CA VAL A 141 -2.63 -1.08 -11.49
C VAL A 141 -2.12 -2.51 -11.43
N GLU A 142 -1.53 -3.00 -12.51
CA GLU A 142 -1.12 -4.39 -12.65
C GLU A 142 0.31 -4.47 -13.16
N TYR A 143 1.10 -5.45 -12.71
CA TYR A 143 2.42 -5.77 -13.29
C TYR A 143 3.48 -4.66 -13.15
N GLY A 144 3.32 -3.78 -12.16
CA GLY A 144 4.32 -2.78 -11.76
C GLY A 144 5.53 -3.40 -11.05
N GLY A 145 6.44 -2.60 -10.49
CA GLY A 145 7.54 -3.16 -9.70
C GLY A 145 8.97 -2.98 -10.25
N LYS A 146 9.17 -2.27 -11.37
CA LYS A 146 10.42 -2.39 -12.15
C LYS A 146 11.69 -2.05 -11.35
N ALA A 147 12.54 -3.07 -11.14
CA ALA A 147 13.93 -2.90 -10.71
C ALA A 147 14.79 -2.15 -11.74
N ILE A 148 15.39 -1.03 -11.33
CA ILE A 148 16.40 -0.30 -12.13
C ILE A 148 17.81 -0.71 -11.74
N ALA A 149 18.04 -0.99 -10.46
CA ALA A 149 19.24 -1.61 -9.90
C ALA A 149 18.84 -2.40 -8.64
N PRO A 150 19.70 -3.28 -8.08
CA PRO A 150 19.37 -3.97 -6.83
C PRO A 150 19.08 -2.97 -5.71
N ASN A 151 17.95 -3.14 -5.02
CA ASN A 151 17.46 -2.26 -3.95
C ASN A 151 17.25 -0.82 -4.44
N ASN A 152 16.71 -0.71 -5.65
CA ASN A 152 16.34 0.51 -6.36
C ASN A 152 15.26 0.14 -7.39
N GLU A 153 14.12 -0.26 -6.85
CA GLU A 153 12.93 -0.69 -7.53
C GLU A 153 11.87 0.44 -7.52
N LEU A 154 10.79 0.26 -8.27
CA LEU A 154 9.59 1.11 -8.20
C LEU A 154 8.43 0.24 -7.78
N ASN A 155 7.41 0.78 -7.15
CA ASN A 155 6.28 0.01 -6.64
C ASN A 155 5.14 -0.14 -7.66
N GLY A 156 4.06 -0.78 -7.25
CA GLY A 156 2.79 -0.71 -7.99
C GLY A 156 2.28 0.73 -8.03
N ILE A 157 2.06 1.32 -6.84
CA ILE A 157 1.81 2.74 -6.67
C ILE A 157 2.68 3.30 -5.55
N THR A 158 3.43 4.35 -5.88
CA THR A 158 4.23 5.13 -4.92
C THR A 158 3.56 6.47 -4.62
N PHE A 159 3.39 6.80 -3.34
CA PHE A 159 2.90 8.09 -2.84
C PHE A 159 4.02 8.82 -2.09
N GLY A 160 4.86 9.57 -2.81
CA GLY A 160 5.92 10.38 -2.20
C GLY A 160 5.40 11.72 -1.72
N GLY A 161 5.27 11.93 -0.40
CA GLY A 161 4.88 13.21 0.19
C GLY A 161 3.53 13.73 -0.32
N VAL A 162 2.56 12.84 -0.54
CA VAL A 162 1.24 13.20 -1.07
C VAL A 162 0.36 13.75 0.05
N GLY A 163 -0.33 14.88 -0.21
CA GLY A 163 -1.17 15.55 0.79
C GLY A 163 -2.61 15.02 0.89
N ARG A 164 -3.27 15.29 2.02
CA ARG A 164 -4.66 14.89 2.31
C ARG A 164 -5.72 15.56 1.42
N GLY A 165 -5.31 16.55 0.61
CA GLY A 165 -6.17 17.13 -0.41
C GLY A 165 -6.38 16.19 -1.61
N THR A 166 -5.54 15.17 -1.77
CA THR A 166 -5.62 14.11 -2.77
C THR A 166 -6.67 13.08 -2.36
N LYS A 167 -7.45 12.58 -3.32
CA LYS A 167 -8.46 11.54 -3.07
C LYS A 167 -8.01 10.20 -3.63
N VAL A 168 -7.94 9.19 -2.77
CA VAL A 168 -7.60 7.81 -3.16
C VAL A 168 -8.68 6.89 -2.60
N ASP A 169 -9.49 6.29 -3.47
CA ASP A 169 -10.61 5.45 -3.05
C ASP A 169 -10.99 4.39 -4.11
N HIS A 170 -11.09 3.12 -3.73
CA HIS A 170 -11.31 1.99 -4.65
C HIS A 170 -10.14 1.84 -5.63
N VAL A 171 -8.99 1.45 -5.12
CA VAL A 171 -7.77 1.21 -5.92
C VAL A 171 -7.30 -0.21 -5.70
N MET A 172 -7.09 -0.94 -6.80
CA MET A 172 -6.50 -2.27 -6.77
C MET A 172 -5.10 -2.21 -7.37
N VAL A 173 -4.13 -2.80 -6.68
CA VAL A 173 -2.79 -3.07 -7.19
C VAL A 173 -2.57 -4.57 -7.16
N ARG A 174 -2.00 -5.13 -8.23
CA ARG A 174 -1.74 -6.57 -8.28
C ARG A 174 -0.51 -6.97 -9.07
N GLN A 175 0.08 -8.09 -8.67
CA GLN A 175 1.16 -8.78 -9.38
C GLN A 175 2.35 -7.84 -9.62
N THR A 176 2.88 -7.24 -8.56
CA THR A 176 4.05 -6.37 -8.59
C THR A 176 5.31 -7.17 -8.23
N THR A 177 6.50 -6.73 -8.65
CA THR A 177 7.77 -7.32 -8.14
C THR A 177 8.19 -6.78 -6.78
N ASP A 178 7.56 -5.69 -6.38
CA ASP A 178 7.83 -4.92 -5.16
C ASP A 178 6.48 -4.65 -4.46
N ASP A 179 6.38 -3.60 -3.67
CA ASP A 179 5.16 -3.26 -2.95
C ASP A 179 3.96 -2.99 -3.86
N CYS A 180 2.77 -3.31 -3.36
CA CYS A 180 1.54 -2.81 -3.98
C CYS A 180 1.39 -1.30 -3.77
N PHE A 181 1.45 -0.86 -2.51
CA PHE A 181 1.26 0.53 -2.12
C PHE A 181 2.40 0.95 -1.22
N GLU A 182 3.13 1.97 -1.65
CA GLU A 182 4.25 2.51 -0.88
C GLU A 182 4.01 3.99 -0.54
N PHE A 183 4.09 4.32 0.74
CA PHE A 183 3.85 5.66 1.28
C PHE A 183 5.13 6.27 1.87
N PHE A 184 5.95 6.86 1.00
CA PHE A 184 7.09 7.66 1.44
C PHE A 184 6.65 9.03 1.99
N GLY A 185 6.38 9.10 3.29
CA GLY A 185 5.94 10.32 3.96
C GLY A 185 4.58 10.86 3.50
N GLY A 186 4.25 12.09 3.93
CA GLY A 186 3.00 12.74 3.55
C GLY A 186 1.80 12.44 4.47
N THR A 187 0.62 12.82 4.00
CA THR A 187 -0.62 12.84 4.82
C THR A 187 -1.83 12.33 4.05
N VAL A 188 -1.64 11.74 2.87
CA VAL A 188 -2.74 11.25 2.04
C VAL A 188 -3.57 10.24 2.80
N ASP A 189 -4.88 10.45 2.81
CA ASP A 189 -5.83 9.48 3.32
C ASP A 189 -6.35 8.61 2.16
N ALA A 190 -6.57 7.32 2.40
CA ALA A 190 -7.03 6.40 1.37
C ALA A 190 -8.00 5.34 1.90
N SER A 191 -9.00 4.97 1.08
CA SER A 191 -9.96 3.92 1.44
C SER A 191 -10.18 2.89 0.34
N HIS A 192 -10.64 1.69 0.71
CA HIS A 192 -10.96 0.62 -0.24
C HIS A 192 -9.75 0.27 -1.13
N LEU A 193 -8.64 -0.11 -0.48
CA LEU A 193 -7.42 -0.51 -1.16
C LEU A 193 -7.32 -2.03 -1.21
N ILE A 194 -6.96 -2.56 -2.37
CA ILE A 194 -6.75 -4.00 -2.57
C ILE A 194 -5.34 -4.20 -3.11
N CYS A 195 -4.52 -4.94 -2.37
CA CYS A 195 -3.29 -5.52 -2.86
C CYS A 195 -3.49 -7.02 -3.13
N GLN A 196 -3.06 -7.49 -4.29
CA GLN A 196 -3.07 -8.91 -4.63
C GLN A 196 -1.74 -9.35 -5.22
N ALA A 197 -1.09 -10.35 -4.60
CA ALA A 197 0.19 -10.89 -5.03
C ALA A 197 1.29 -9.80 -5.21
N PRO A 198 1.64 -9.06 -4.15
CA PRO A 198 2.84 -8.22 -4.16
C PRO A 198 4.10 -9.12 -4.22
N GLY A 199 5.22 -8.55 -4.67
CA GLY A 199 6.51 -9.24 -4.65
C GLY A 199 7.27 -9.05 -3.35
N ASP A 200 7.00 -7.93 -2.68
CA ASP A 200 7.43 -7.59 -1.32
C ASP A 200 6.18 -7.28 -0.49
N ASP A 201 5.94 -6.04 -0.05
CA ASP A 201 4.89 -5.75 0.92
C ASP A 201 3.52 -5.40 0.31
N GLY A 202 2.47 -5.69 1.09
CA GLY A 202 1.12 -5.28 0.74
C GLY A 202 0.93 -3.77 0.81
N PHE A 203 1.37 -3.19 1.93
CA PHE A 203 1.30 -1.77 2.21
C PHE A 203 2.52 -1.41 3.07
N ASP A 204 3.40 -0.59 2.51
CA ASP A 204 4.59 -0.08 3.21
C ASP A 204 4.49 1.44 3.39
N TRP A 205 5.07 1.93 4.49
CA TRP A 205 5.20 3.33 4.79
C TRP A 205 6.51 3.65 5.50
N ASP A 206 7.07 4.81 5.16
CA ASP A 206 8.21 5.36 5.85
C ASP A 206 8.19 6.89 5.84
N LEU A 207 9.35 7.49 6.16
CA LEU A 207 9.70 8.89 5.96
C LEU A 207 8.67 9.91 6.50
N GLY A 208 7.98 9.53 7.57
CA GLY A 208 7.08 10.39 8.31
C GLY A 208 5.63 10.35 7.83
N TYR A 209 5.17 9.24 7.26
CA TYR A 209 3.78 9.10 6.81
C TYR A 209 2.79 9.14 7.99
N VAL A 210 1.80 10.03 7.92
CA VAL A 210 0.81 10.24 9.00
C VAL A 210 -0.62 10.30 8.46
N GLY A 211 -0.89 9.55 7.39
CA GLY A 211 -2.22 9.46 6.78
C GLY A 211 -3.16 8.50 7.50
N ARG A 212 -4.41 8.46 7.03
CA ARG A 212 -5.46 7.56 7.52
C ARG A 212 -5.89 6.58 6.44
N LEU A 213 -6.06 5.32 6.81
CA LEU A 213 -6.37 4.21 5.90
C LEU A 213 -7.60 3.44 6.40
N GLN A 214 -8.57 3.13 5.53
CA GLN A 214 -9.72 2.30 5.89
C GLN A 214 -10.17 1.34 4.78
N PHE A 215 -10.54 0.10 5.14
CA PHE A 215 -10.96 -0.96 4.20
C PHE A 215 -9.80 -1.40 3.30
N LEU A 216 -8.84 -2.08 3.89
CA LEU A 216 -7.63 -2.57 3.22
C LEU A 216 -7.72 -4.09 3.06
N VAL A 217 -7.33 -4.59 1.89
CA VAL A 217 -7.29 -6.02 1.61
C VAL A 217 -5.93 -6.38 1.07
N LEU A 218 -5.33 -7.43 1.62
CA LEU A 218 -4.20 -8.12 1.03
C LEU A 218 -4.55 -9.58 0.80
N GLN A 219 -4.21 -10.08 -0.38
CA GLN A 219 -4.19 -11.51 -0.71
C GLN A 219 -2.85 -11.84 -1.37
N GLN A 220 -1.96 -12.52 -0.65
CA GLN A 220 -0.64 -12.89 -1.17
C GLN A 220 -0.69 -14.14 -2.06
N ASP A 221 0.26 -14.22 -2.99
CA ASP A 221 0.53 -15.40 -3.79
C ASP A 221 2.03 -15.74 -3.69
N VAL A 222 2.39 -16.70 -2.86
CA VAL A 222 3.82 -17.07 -2.67
C VAL A 222 4.40 -17.84 -3.85
N SER A 223 3.56 -18.18 -4.84
CA SER A 223 4.03 -18.81 -6.07
C SER A 223 4.45 -17.78 -7.14
N TYR A 224 4.13 -16.49 -6.95
CA TYR A 224 4.26 -15.50 -8.00
C TYR A 224 4.23 -14.03 -7.51
N PRO A 225 5.30 -13.22 -7.70
CA PRO A 225 6.64 -13.55 -8.23
C PRO A 225 7.48 -14.37 -7.22
N THR A 226 8.81 -14.50 -7.44
CA THR A 226 9.68 -15.16 -6.45
C THR A 226 9.54 -14.42 -5.12
N PRO A 227 9.19 -15.09 -4.01
CA PRO A 227 8.94 -14.41 -2.75
C PRO A 227 10.12 -13.59 -2.24
N GLY A 228 9.86 -12.31 -1.95
CA GLY A 228 10.65 -11.43 -1.08
C GLY A 228 10.19 -11.51 0.37
N ASP A 229 10.43 -10.45 1.14
CA ASP A 229 10.00 -10.32 2.54
C ASP A 229 8.54 -9.89 2.58
N MET A 230 7.64 -10.75 2.07
CA MET A 230 6.25 -10.36 1.77
C MET A 230 5.41 -10.12 3.04
N ASN A 231 5.41 -8.91 3.58
CA ASN A 231 4.59 -8.57 4.75
C ASN A 231 3.21 -8.05 4.36
N GLY A 232 2.31 -8.12 5.33
CA GLY A 232 1.00 -7.50 5.23
C GLY A 232 1.09 -5.99 5.27
N PHE A 233 1.68 -5.52 6.36
CA PHE A 233 2.14 -4.17 6.59
C PHE A 233 3.64 -4.21 6.85
N GLU A 234 4.39 -3.34 6.19
CA GLU A 234 5.72 -2.92 6.63
C GLU A 234 5.65 -1.45 7.04
N GLY A 235 6.39 -1.07 8.08
CA GLY A 235 6.35 0.29 8.59
C GLY A 235 7.66 0.69 9.22
N ASP A 236 8.25 1.75 8.68
CA ASP A 236 9.47 2.37 9.18
C ASP A 236 9.21 3.86 9.51
N ASN A 237 10.09 4.50 10.29
CA ASN A 237 10.13 5.97 10.34
C ASN A 237 11.21 6.50 9.40
N ASP A 238 12.44 6.03 9.58
CA ASP A 238 13.56 6.21 8.66
C ASP A 238 14.66 5.23 9.04
N ALA A 239 15.56 4.92 8.10
CA ALA A 239 16.65 3.94 8.31
C ALA A 239 17.57 4.21 9.52
N ALA A 240 17.54 5.40 10.12
CA ALA A 240 18.34 5.74 11.30
C ALA A 240 17.54 5.72 12.62
N SER A 241 16.25 5.31 12.57
CA SER A 241 15.30 5.42 13.69
C SER A 241 15.32 6.81 14.32
N SER A 242 15.37 7.85 13.48
CA SER A 242 15.55 9.22 13.96
C SER A 242 14.32 9.72 14.73
N ALA A 243 14.50 10.81 15.47
CA ALA A 243 13.39 11.54 16.11
C ALA A 243 12.87 12.71 15.24
N ASN A 244 13.18 12.70 13.94
CA ASN A 244 12.72 13.74 13.02
C ASN A 244 11.19 13.70 12.93
N VAL A 245 10.57 14.87 12.81
CA VAL A 245 9.12 14.98 12.68
C VAL A 245 8.76 15.32 11.23
N PRO A 246 7.61 14.85 10.72
CA PRO A 246 6.68 13.92 11.37
C PRO A 246 7.28 12.53 11.61
N ILE A 247 6.89 11.87 12.71
CA ILE A 247 7.19 10.44 12.89
C ILE A 247 6.15 9.67 12.07
N SER A 248 6.55 8.63 11.33
CA SER A 248 5.60 7.73 10.67
C SER A 248 4.65 7.16 11.71
N GLU A 249 3.37 7.49 11.60
CA GLU A 249 2.33 7.18 12.59
C GLU A 249 0.95 7.11 11.91
N PRO A 250 0.74 6.19 10.93
CA PRO A 250 -0.55 6.06 10.28
C PRO A 250 -1.63 5.53 11.22
N THR A 251 -2.88 5.86 10.89
CA THR A 251 -4.06 5.26 11.53
C THR A 251 -4.85 4.43 10.53
N ILE A 252 -4.94 3.13 10.79
CA ILE A 252 -5.54 2.12 9.94
C ILE A 252 -6.74 1.50 10.66
N TYR A 253 -7.89 1.44 9.98
CA TYR A 253 -9.07 0.72 10.43
C TYR A 253 -9.54 -0.30 9.39
N ASN A 254 -10.06 -1.44 9.84
CA ASN A 254 -10.77 -2.40 8.99
C ASN A 254 -9.90 -2.92 7.84
N ALA A 255 -8.89 -3.73 8.17
CA ALA A 255 -8.05 -4.41 7.16
C ALA A 255 -8.22 -5.94 7.24
N THR A 256 -8.19 -6.63 6.10
CA THR A 256 -8.11 -8.09 6.02
C THR A 256 -6.83 -8.46 5.28
N LEU A 257 -5.87 -9.04 6.01
CA LEU A 257 -4.59 -9.48 5.49
C LEU A 257 -4.53 -11.00 5.44
N CYS A 258 -4.41 -11.54 4.23
CA CYS A 258 -4.25 -12.96 3.97
C CYS A 258 -2.86 -13.23 3.37
N GLY A 259 -1.98 -13.80 4.16
CA GLY A 259 -0.79 -14.51 3.69
C GLY A 259 -1.14 -15.92 3.14
N GLN A 260 -0.17 -16.61 2.55
CA GLN A 260 -0.39 -17.90 1.87
C GLN A 260 0.63 -19.00 2.21
N ASP A 261 1.80 -18.70 2.81
CA ASP A 261 2.78 -19.74 3.17
C ASP A 261 3.63 -19.41 4.39
N TYR A 262 3.17 -19.92 5.52
CA TYR A 262 3.81 -19.93 6.84
C TYR A 262 5.24 -20.52 6.90
N SER A 263 5.70 -21.17 5.83
CA SER A 263 7.04 -21.77 5.76
C SER A 263 8.07 -20.87 5.08
N MET A 264 7.63 -19.74 4.52
CA MET A 264 8.52 -18.67 4.08
C MET A 264 9.11 -17.97 5.31
N PRO A 265 10.45 -17.90 5.44
CA PRO A 265 11.06 -17.15 6.52
C PRO A 265 10.82 -15.65 6.32
N GLN A 266 10.61 -14.94 7.43
CA GLN A 266 10.46 -13.50 7.53
C GLN A 266 9.20 -12.96 6.84
N GLN A 267 8.06 -13.62 7.06
CA GLN A 267 6.76 -13.20 6.53
C GLN A 267 5.80 -12.77 7.65
N TYR A 268 5.54 -11.47 7.77
CA TYR A 268 4.78 -10.91 8.89
C TYR A 268 3.45 -10.30 8.48
N GLY A 269 2.43 -10.45 9.31
CA GLY A 269 1.18 -9.71 9.10
C GLY A 269 1.37 -8.19 9.26
N ALA A 270 2.19 -7.79 10.22
CA ALA A 270 2.70 -6.44 10.38
C ALA A 270 4.14 -6.48 10.91
N LEU A 271 5.07 -5.96 10.13
CA LEU A 271 6.45 -5.72 10.53
C LEU A 271 6.61 -4.21 10.80
N LEU A 272 6.92 -3.85 12.04
CA LEU A 272 7.01 -2.44 12.46
C LEU A 272 8.40 -2.16 13.02
N ARG A 273 9.19 -1.34 12.33
CA ARG A 273 10.61 -1.15 12.65
C ARG A 273 10.99 0.31 12.67
N HIS A 274 12.30 0.53 12.88
CA HIS A 274 12.96 1.80 12.59
C HIS A 274 12.31 3.03 13.22
N GLY A 275 11.76 2.89 14.44
CA GLY A 275 11.14 3.98 15.19
C GLY A 275 9.77 4.43 14.68
N THR A 276 9.13 3.66 13.79
CA THR A 276 7.75 3.90 13.37
C THR A 276 6.79 3.81 14.56
N ARG A 277 5.60 4.35 14.37
CA ARG A 277 4.42 4.18 15.22
C ARG A 277 3.28 3.74 14.33
N ALA A 278 2.25 3.13 14.91
CA ALA A 278 1.10 2.71 14.12
C ALA A 278 -0.13 2.49 15.00
N HIS A 279 -1.28 2.94 14.50
CA HIS A 279 -2.59 2.64 15.08
C HIS A 279 -3.34 1.72 14.12
N ILE A 280 -3.31 0.40 14.37
CA ILE A 280 -3.93 -0.63 13.52
C ILE A 280 -5.11 -1.24 14.26
N LEU A 281 -6.32 -0.90 13.84
CA LEU A 281 -7.54 -1.30 14.52
C LEU A 281 -8.45 -2.14 13.62
N ASN A 282 -9.22 -3.02 14.24
CA ASN A 282 -10.24 -3.83 13.56
C ASN A 282 -9.66 -4.65 12.40
N THR A 283 -8.47 -5.21 12.56
CA THR A 283 -7.76 -5.89 11.48
C THR A 283 -7.83 -7.40 11.65
N VAL A 284 -8.03 -8.12 10.56
CA VAL A 284 -7.90 -9.57 10.48
C VAL A 284 -6.53 -9.87 9.88
N ILE A 285 -5.69 -10.62 10.60
CA ILE A 285 -4.37 -11.06 10.14
C ILE A 285 -4.32 -12.59 10.18
N SER A 286 -4.12 -13.18 9.01
CA SER A 286 -4.05 -14.63 8.83
C SER A 286 -3.05 -14.97 7.74
N GLY A 287 -2.46 -16.16 7.79
CA GLY A 287 -1.62 -16.63 6.69
C GLY A 287 -0.11 -16.37 6.82
N PHE A 288 0.34 -15.81 7.95
CA PHE A 288 1.72 -15.34 8.12
C PHE A 288 2.55 -16.20 9.08
N GLU A 289 3.88 -16.15 8.95
CA GLU A 289 4.81 -16.79 9.90
C GLU A 289 4.58 -16.25 11.32
N ALA A 290 4.53 -14.93 11.48
CA ALA A 290 4.04 -14.28 12.68
C ALA A 290 3.04 -13.18 12.35
N ALA A 291 2.03 -12.99 13.20
CA ALA A 291 1.02 -11.96 12.96
C ALA A 291 1.59 -10.55 13.09
N VAL A 292 2.46 -10.32 14.06
CA VAL A 292 3.11 -9.03 14.34
C VAL A 292 4.55 -9.28 14.77
N ASP A 293 5.46 -8.44 14.29
CA ASP A 293 6.85 -8.36 14.71
C ASP A 293 7.21 -6.87 14.84
N ILE A 294 7.76 -6.48 15.99
CA ILE A 294 8.25 -5.13 16.21
C ILE A 294 9.77 -5.22 16.29
N ARG A 295 10.49 -4.34 15.61
CA ARG A 295 11.96 -4.30 15.65
C ARG A 295 12.47 -2.90 15.95
N ASP A 296 13.70 -2.83 16.43
CA ASP A 296 14.42 -1.58 16.74
C ASP A 296 13.64 -0.65 17.70
N GLY A 297 12.74 -1.24 18.50
CA GLY A 297 11.93 -0.56 19.49
C GLY A 297 12.72 -0.14 20.73
N ASP A 298 12.12 0.74 21.53
CA ASP A 298 12.69 1.19 22.81
C ASP A 298 12.36 0.26 24.00
N GLY A 299 11.80 -0.93 23.72
CA GLY A 299 11.35 -1.90 24.72
C GLY A 299 10.02 -1.56 25.40
N THR A 300 9.33 -0.47 25.02
CA THR A 300 8.12 -0.01 25.72
C THR A 300 6.82 -0.25 24.96
N GLY A 301 6.89 -0.44 23.64
CA GLY A 301 5.73 -0.46 22.75
C GLY A 301 4.99 0.89 22.65
N ALA A 302 5.60 1.99 23.13
CA ALA A 302 4.96 3.29 23.11
C ALA A 302 4.79 3.81 21.67
N GLY A 303 3.57 4.21 21.32
CA GLY A 303 3.23 4.66 19.97
C GLY A 303 2.63 3.56 19.08
N PHE A 304 2.56 2.32 19.57
CA PHE A 304 1.81 1.27 18.90
C PHE A 304 0.45 1.05 19.54
N GLU A 305 -0.55 0.84 18.68
CA GLU A 305 -1.91 0.46 19.07
C GLU A 305 -2.42 -0.61 18.10
N ILE A 306 -2.49 -1.87 18.53
CA ILE A 306 -3.18 -2.93 17.78
C ILE A 306 -4.37 -3.40 18.59
N ARG A 307 -5.60 -3.08 18.13
CA ARG A 307 -6.82 -3.26 18.93
C ARG A 307 -8.04 -3.70 18.14
N GLY A 308 -8.91 -4.48 18.80
CA GLY A 308 -10.12 -5.03 18.18
C GLY A 308 -9.82 -5.97 17.00
N SER A 309 -8.58 -6.45 16.92
CA SER A 309 -8.07 -7.26 15.81
C SER A 309 -8.21 -8.75 16.08
N VAL A 310 -8.13 -9.54 15.01
CA VAL A 310 -8.24 -10.99 15.04
C VAL A 310 -7.01 -11.60 14.38
N PHE A 311 -6.44 -12.59 15.05
CA PHE A 311 -5.35 -13.40 14.54
C PHE A 311 -5.82 -14.84 14.40
N PHE A 312 -5.63 -15.46 13.24
CA PHE A 312 -5.86 -16.89 13.07
C PHE A 312 -4.95 -17.47 12.01
N ASP A 313 -4.76 -18.78 12.04
CA ASP A 313 -3.90 -19.57 11.15
C ASP A 313 -2.43 -19.15 11.00
N ASN A 314 -1.98 -18.01 11.53
CA ASN A 314 -0.55 -17.67 11.66
C ASN A 314 0.19 -18.73 12.50
N THR A 315 1.47 -18.99 12.20
CA THR A 315 2.26 -19.95 13.01
C THR A 315 2.33 -19.50 14.47
N GLN A 316 2.40 -18.18 14.68
CA GLN A 316 2.32 -17.54 15.99
C GLN A 316 1.81 -16.10 15.88
N VAL A 317 1.44 -15.53 17.02
CA VAL A 317 1.00 -14.12 17.06
C VAL A 317 2.19 -13.16 17.05
N ALA A 318 3.29 -13.53 17.70
CA ALA A 318 4.60 -12.86 17.70
C ALA A 318 5.68 -13.84 18.14
N TYR A 319 6.96 -13.52 17.91
CA TYR A 319 8.08 -14.35 18.37
C TYR A 319 8.28 -14.25 19.89
N PRO A 320 8.78 -15.31 20.55
CA PRO A 320 9.31 -15.20 21.90
C PRO A 320 10.68 -14.51 21.93
N GLU A 321 10.89 -13.60 22.90
CA GLU A 321 12.17 -12.89 23.16
C GLU A 321 13.43 -13.77 23.22
N ASP A 322 13.31 -15.04 23.63
CA ASP A 322 14.45 -15.91 23.95
C ASP A 322 14.86 -16.86 22.81
N GLN A 323 14.42 -16.56 21.59
CA GLN A 323 14.73 -17.32 20.37
C GLN A 323 16.17 -17.06 19.87
N ALA A 324 16.65 -17.95 19.00
CA ALA A 324 17.92 -17.75 18.32
C ALA A 324 17.72 -16.87 17.08
N SER A 325 18.76 -16.10 16.71
CA SER A 325 18.83 -15.32 15.47
C SER A 325 18.40 -16.16 14.23
N PRO A 326 17.67 -15.58 13.28
CA PRO A 326 17.34 -14.14 13.16
C PRO A 326 16.19 -13.64 14.03
N TYR A 327 15.51 -14.51 14.78
CA TYR A 327 14.24 -14.21 15.46
C TYR A 327 14.36 -13.96 16.98
N GLY A 328 15.57 -13.69 17.48
CA GLY A 328 15.77 -13.37 18.91
C GLY A 328 15.53 -11.88 19.18
N ASP A 329 15.40 -11.50 20.46
CA ASP A 329 15.18 -10.11 20.92
C ASP A 329 15.91 -9.04 20.07
N ASP A 330 15.12 -8.30 19.31
CA ASP A 330 15.50 -7.21 18.42
C ASP A 330 14.71 -5.91 18.69
N ASP A 331 13.96 -5.87 19.79
CA ASP A 331 13.11 -4.74 20.18
C ASP A 331 13.34 -4.27 21.63
N SER A 332 14.45 -4.71 22.23
CA SER A 332 14.87 -4.42 23.61
C SER A 332 14.01 -5.12 24.68
N GLY A 333 13.50 -6.31 24.37
CA GLY A 333 12.80 -7.21 25.27
C GLY A 333 11.30 -6.93 25.39
N PHE A 334 10.69 -6.30 24.38
CA PHE A 334 9.29 -5.94 24.40
C PHE A 334 8.41 -7.12 23.99
N ASN A 335 7.88 -7.81 24.99
CA ASN A 335 7.04 -8.98 24.76
C ASN A 335 5.72 -8.66 24.01
N GLU A 336 5.72 -8.77 22.67
CA GLU A 336 4.59 -8.40 21.83
C GLU A 336 3.46 -9.39 21.99
N ALA A 337 3.75 -10.68 22.19
CA ALA A 337 2.72 -11.68 22.48
C ALA A 337 1.90 -11.33 23.74
N ALA A 338 2.56 -10.88 24.81
CA ALA A 338 1.90 -10.43 26.03
C ALA A 338 1.17 -9.10 25.86
N TRP A 339 1.74 -8.18 25.07
CA TRP A 339 1.09 -6.92 24.74
C TRP A 339 -0.18 -7.14 23.89
N LEU A 340 -0.09 -7.89 22.80
CA LEU A 340 -1.22 -8.19 21.90
C LEU A 340 -2.36 -8.92 22.62
N SER A 341 -2.03 -9.82 23.55
CA SER A 341 -3.00 -10.56 24.37
C SER A 341 -3.54 -9.78 25.57
N ASN A 342 -3.07 -8.55 25.82
CA ASN A 342 -3.60 -7.71 26.89
C ASN A 342 -5.11 -7.45 26.69
N PRO A 343 -5.97 -7.75 27.67
CA PRO A 343 -7.41 -7.56 27.54
C PRO A 343 -7.85 -6.13 27.19
N ALA A 344 -7.03 -5.11 27.50
CA ALA A 344 -7.29 -3.72 27.13
C ALA A 344 -7.27 -3.49 25.61
N ASN A 345 -6.52 -4.32 24.88
CA ASN A 345 -6.44 -4.24 23.43
C ASN A 345 -7.66 -4.85 22.75
N ALA A 346 -8.40 -5.70 23.46
CA ALA A 346 -9.56 -6.40 22.92
C ALA A 346 -9.23 -7.19 21.64
N ASN A 347 -8.00 -7.68 21.46
CA ASN A 347 -7.69 -8.58 20.37
C ASN A 347 -8.16 -10.00 20.68
N SER A 348 -8.26 -10.83 19.65
CA SER A 348 -8.63 -12.24 19.82
C SER A 348 -7.84 -13.16 18.88
N VAL A 349 -7.69 -14.41 19.30
CA VAL A 349 -7.19 -15.49 18.44
C VAL A 349 -8.38 -16.38 18.11
N ALA A 350 -8.95 -16.23 16.91
CA ALA A 350 -10.16 -16.91 16.50
C ALA A 350 -10.29 -16.96 14.98
N ASP A 351 -10.55 -18.15 14.43
CA ASP A 351 -10.91 -18.28 13.02
C ASP A 351 -12.30 -17.67 12.76
N VAL A 352 -12.34 -16.68 11.86
CA VAL A 352 -13.56 -15.97 11.43
C VAL A 352 -14.19 -16.61 10.18
N GLY A 353 -13.61 -17.69 9.66
CA GLY A 353 -14.10 -18.49 8.54
C GLY A 353 -13.99 -17.78 7.20
N ILE A 354 -12.87 -17.09 6.97
CA ILE A 354 -12.54 -16.51 5.65
C ILE A 354 -11.96 -17.61 4.78
N THR A 355 -12.68 -18.02 3.74
CA THR A 355 -12.23 -19.12 2.87
C THR A 355 -11.38 -18.65 1.69
N GLY A 356 -11.34 -17.33 1.42
CA GLY A 356 -10.66 -16.75 0.26
C GLY A 356 -9.18 -16.48 0.46
N CYS A 357 -8.62 -16.64 1.67
CA CYS A 357 -7.19 -16.36 1.88
C CYS A 357 -6.30 -17.21 0.97
N ASP A 358 -6.61 -18.51 0.82
CA ASP A 358 -5.84 -19.44 -0.03
C ASP A 358 -6.39 -19.58 -1.46
N ASP A 359 -7.53 -18.96 -1.78
CA ASP A 359 -8.16 -19.05 -3.11
C ASP A 359 -7.95 -17.77 -3.92
N MET A 360 -6.84 -17.74 -4.66
CA MET A 360 -6.54 -16.66 -5.60
C MET A 360 -7.62 -16.47 -6.69
N ASN A 361 -8.55 -17.42 -6.89
CA ASN A 361 -9.55 -17.31 -7.95
C ASN A 361 -10.84 -16.60 -7.52
N SER A 362 -11.05 -16.35 -6.23
CA SER A 362 -12.30 -15.77 -5.75
C SER A 362 -12.14 -14.80 -4.58
N LEU A 363 -13.00 -13.78 -4.56
CA LEU A 363 -13.16 -12.90 -3.42
C LEU A 363 -14.09 -13.56 -2.40
N SER A 364 -13.52 -14.44 -1.59
CA SER A 364 -14.20 -14.99 -0.42
C SER A 364 -13.53 -14.53 0.88
N LEU A 365 -13.16 -13.25 0.92
CA LEU A 365 -12.49 -12.58 2.06
C LEU A 365 -13.47 -12.03 3.10
N VAL A 366 -14.76 -12.33 2.92
CA VAL A 366 -15.83 -12.01 3.86
C VAL A 366 -15.79 -12.99 5.03
N PRO A 367 -15.69 -12.51 6.28
CA PRO A 367 -15.77 -13.39 7.44
C PRO A 367 -17.18 -13.98 7.60
N SER A 368 -17.24 -15.27 7.93
CA SER A 368 -18.49 -15.98 8.22
C SER A 368 -19.08 -15.61 9.58
N ALA A 369 -18.25 -15.10 10.49
CA ALA A 369 -18.63 -14.62 11.81
C ALA A 369 -17.74 -13.45 12.23
N GLN A 370 -18.36 -12.38 12.70
CA GLN A 370 -17.65 -11.22 13.25
C GLN A 370 -17.38 -11.40 14.74
N PRO A 371 -16.17 -11.08 15.23
CA PRO A 371 -15.90 -11.02 16.65
C PRO A 371 -16.58 -9.79 17.28
N GLY A 372 -17.01 -9.89 18.54
CA GLY A 372 -17.73 -8.83 19.24
C GLY A 372 -16.85 -7.76 19.92
N ASN A 373 -15.62 -7.58 19.45
CA ASN A 373 -14.53 -6.85 20.11
C ASN A 373 -14.02 -5.62 19.32
N ALA A 374 -14.63 -5.30 18.18
CA ALA A 374 -14.20 -4.19 17.33
C ALA A 374 -14.29 -2.82 18.04
N VAL A 375 -13.35 -1.95 17.73
CA VAL A 375 -13.25 -0.57 18.21
C VAL A 375 -13.99 0.35 17.24
N ALA A 376 -14.79 1.28 17.75
CA ALA A 376 -15.51 2.21 16.88
C ALA A 376 -14.54 3.20 16.22
N PRO A 377 -14.52 3.31 14.87
CA PRO A 377 -13.76 4.36 14.20
C PRO A 377 -14.29 5.75 14.57
N PRO A 378 -13.45 6.80 14.57
CA PRO A 378 -13.88 8.14 14.94
C PRO A 378 -14.80 8.75 13.87
N ALA A 379 -15.79 9.54 14.29
CA ALA A 379 -16.68 10.27 13.38
C ALA A 379 -16.07 11.61 12.95
N ASP A 380 -14.93 11.55 12.24
CA ASP A 380 -14.11 12.72 11.87
C ASP A 380 -14.31 13.20 10.42
N GLY A 381 -15.16 12.52 9.66
CA GLY A 381 -15.47 12.83 8.26
C GLY A 381 -14.63 12.08 7.23
N PHE A 382 -13.62 11.31 7.66
CA PHE A 382 -12.91 10.36 6.81
C PHE A 382 -13.35 8.93 7.09
N PHE A 383 -13.14 8.47 8.34
CA PHE A 383 -13.50 7.10 8.70
C PHE A 383 -15.02 6.92 8.68
N ASP A 384 -15.48 5.75 8.25
CA ASP A 384 -16.84 5.29 8.48
C ASP A 384 -16.97 4.86 9.95
N PRO A 385 -17.65 5.64 10.81
CA PRO A 385 -17.80 5.32 12.24
C PRO A 385 -18.74 4.14 12.48
N THR A 386 -19.42 3.64 11.44
CA THR A 386 -20.33 2.50 11.53
C THR A 386 -19.63 1.17 11.27
N ALA A 387 -18.37 1.18 10.82
CA ALA A 387 -17.56 -0.01 10.56
C ALA A 387 -17.00 -0.68 11.83
N ILE A 388 -17.91 -1.02 12.75
CA ILE A 388 -17.60 -1.61 14.05
C ILE A 388 -17.57 -3.15 13.94
N TYR A 389 -16.61 -3.64 13.18
CA TYR A 389 -16.36 -5.07 12.92
C TYR A 389 -14.90 -5.27 12.55
N ALA A 390 -14.37 -6.50 12.63
CA ALA A 390 -13.00 -6.78 12.24
C ALA A 390 -12.92 -7.15 10.75
N GLY A 391 -11.83 -6.75 10.09
CA GLY A 391 -11.64 -6.99 8.67
C GLY A 391 -12.18 -5.86 7.80
N ALA A 392 -11.91 -5.95 6.50
CA ALA A 392 -12.37 -4.99 5.50
C ALA A 392 -13.85 -5.16 5.09
N PHE A 393 -14.49 -6.27 5.53
CA PHE A 393 -15.88 -6.61 5.21
C PHE A 393 -16.64 -6.97 6.48
N ARG A 394 -17.85 -6.42 6.64
CA ARG A 394 -18.78 -6.76 7.73
C ARG A 394 -19.32 -8.16 7.55
N ASP A 395 -19.88 -8.41 6.37
CA ASP A 395 -20.61 -9.63 6.00
C ASP A 395 -20.78 -9.70 4.47
N ALA A 396 -21.54 -10.69 4.01
CA ALA A 396 -21.73 -10.96 2.58
C ALA A 396 -22.50 -9.87 1.82
N ASP A 397 -23.12 -8.92 2.53
CA ASP A 397 -23.82 -7.79 1.91
C ASP A 397 -22.87 -6.62 1.59
N ASP A 398 -21.61 -6.66 2.04
CA ASP A 398 -20.61 -5.66 1.68
C ASP A 398 -20.01 -5.98 0.31
N THR A 399 -20.47 -5.23 -0.70
CA THR A 399 -20.14 -5.48 -2.12
C THR A 399 -19.16 -4.47 -2.70
N TRP A 400 -18.41 -3.72 -1.88
CA TRP A 400 -17.54 -2.64 -2.37
C TRP A 400 -16.41 -3.17 -3.26
N ALA A 401 -15.87 -4.36 -2.95
CA ALA A 401 -14.89 -5.07 -3.75
C ALA A 401 -15.52 -5.96 -4.85
N MET A 402 -16.71 -5.61 -5.34
CA MET A 402 -17.34 -6.22 -6.51
C MET A 402 -17.34 -5.25 -7.70
N GLY A 403 -17.55 -5.79 -8.90
CA GLY A 403 -17.55 -5.04 -10.16
C GLY A 403 -16.37 -5.40 -11.05
N SER A 404 -16.27 -4.73 -12.20
CA SER A 404 -15.19 -4.98 -13.17
C SER A 404 -13.87 -4.27 -12.81
N TRP A 405 -13.89 -3.40 -11.79
CA TRP A 405 -12.71 -2.69 -11.29
C TRP A 405 -11.73 -3.60 -10.56
N VAL A 406 -12.21 -4.67 -9.94
CA VAL A 406 -11.37 -5.74 -9.38
C VAL A 406 -11.21 -6.92 -10.34
N VAL A 407 -10.09 -7.62 -10.25
CA VAL A 407 -9.85 -8.91 -10.93
C VAL A 407 -9.13 -9.82 -9.94
N TRP A 408 -9.77 -10.90 -9.54
CA TRP A 408 -9.20 -11.84 -8.58
C TRP A 408 -8.48 -12.99 -9.28
N ALA A 409 -9.10 -13.57 -10.32
CA ALA A 409 -8.50 -14.71 -11.02
C ALA A 409 -7.10 -14.39 -11.58
N PRO A 410 -6.10 -15.27 -11.35
CA PRO A 410 -4.83 -15.20 -12.08
C PRO A 410 -5.11 -15.46 -13.56
N ASN A 411 -4.77 -14.50 -14.42
CA ASN A 411 -4.93 -14.61 -15.88
C ASN A 411 -4.02 -15.64 -16.51
#